data_AF-A0A382LUQ9-F1
#
_entry.id   AF-A0A382LUQ9-F1
#
_cell.length_a   1.000
_cell.length_b   1.000
_cell.length_c   1.000
_cell.angle_alpha   90.00
_cell.angle_beta   90.00
_cell.angle_gamma   90.00
#
_symmetry.space_group_name_H-M   'P 1'
#
loop_
_entity.id
_entity.type
_entity.pdbx_description
1 polymer ?
#
loop_
_entity_poly.entity_id
_entity_poly.type
_entity_poly.pdbx_seq_one_letter_code
_entity_poly.pdbx_strand_id
1 'polypeptide(L)'
;MKKLERLSPIIMGIFGIVLIVDVFLEQFFNIGIKQNSLTLIYCISFVLLTTQFKGMIKNKLVMIPLYIMIIQTGYSLITTYVL
;
A
#
# COMPACT_ATOMS: atom_id res chain seq x y z
N MET A 1 15.80 -5.38 -18.11
CA MET A 1 16.08 -5.17 -16.67
C MET A 1 16.10 -3.70 -16.26
N LYS A 2 16.99 -2.83 -16.78
CA LYS A 2 17.10 -1.41 -16.33
C LYS A 2 15.82 -0.55 -16.43
N LYS A 3 14.97 -0.77 -17.44
CA LYS A 3 13.67 -0.07 -17.56
C LYS A 3 12.63 -0.55 -16.53
N LEU A 4 12.55 -1.86 -16.31
CA LEU A 4 11.63 -2.45 -15.33
C LEU A 4 11.96 -1.99 -13.92
N GLU A 5 13.24 -2.00 -13.53
CA GLU A 5 13.70 -1.51 -12.23
C GLU A 5 13.34 -0.03 -11.96
N ARG A 6 13.25 0.79 -13.01
CA ARG A 6 12.77 2.17 -12.92
C ARG A 6 11.25 2.31 -12.87
N LEU A 7 10.51 1.45 -13.57
CA LEU A 7 9.05 1.51 -13.65
C LEU A 7 8.36 0.83 -12.47
N SER A 8 8.91 -0.26 -11.95
CA SER A 8 8.38 -1.00 -10.80
C SER A 8 8.03 -0.12 -9.59
N PRO A 9 8.91 0.79 -9.11
CA PRO A 9 8.56 1.66 -8.00
C PRO A 9 7.47 2.69 -8.36
N ILE A 10 7.39 3.13 -9.62
CA ILE A 10 6.34 4.06 -10.05
C ILE A 10 4.99 3.37 -10.01
N ILE A 11 4.91 2.17 -10.58
CA ILE A 11 3.68 1.35 -10.60
C ILE A 11 3.25 1.03 -9.17
N MET A 12 4.16 0.55 -8.31
CA MET A 12 3.82 0.23 -6.92
C MET A 12 3.46 1.46 -6.09
N GLY A 13 4.05 2.62 -6.38
CA GLY A 13 3.65 3.87 -5.75
C GLY A 13 2.21 4.26 -6.12
N ILE A 14 1.86 4.22 -7.41
CA ILE A 14 0.51 4.53 -7.89
C ILE A 14 -0.53 3.58 -7.29
N PHE A 15 -0.27 2.26 -7.35
CA PHE A 15 -1.15 1.26 -6.74
C PHE A 15 -1.32 1.48 -5.24
N GLY A 16 -0.24 1.81 -4.53
CA GLY A 16 -0.30 2.12 -3.10
C GLY A 16 -1.17 3.34 -2.80
N ILE A 17 -1.05 4.42 -3.59
CA ILE A 17 -1.88 5.62 -3.44
C ILE A 17 -3.36 5.30 -3.67
N VAL A 18 -3.69 4.54 -4.71
CA VAL A 18 -5.07 4.15 -5.01
C VAL A 18 -5.68 3.37 -3.84
N LEU A 19 -4.95 2.41 -3.28
CA LEU A 19 -5.42 1.63 -2.13
C LEU A 19 -5.63 2.49 -0.88
N ILE A 20 -4.72 3.44 -0.60
CA ILE A 20 -4.86 4.35 0.55
C ILE A 20 -6.13 5.18 0.44
N VAL A 21 -6.40 5.70 -0.76
CA VAL A 21 -7.59 6.53 -1.00
C VAL A 21 -8.86 5.70 -0.85
N ASP A 22 -8.89 4.48 -1.38
CA ASP A 22 -10.03 3.56 -1.24
C ASP A 22 -10.31 3.24 0.23
N VAL A 23 -9.27 2.84 0.99
CA VAL A 23 -9.38 2.58 2.44
C VAL A 23 -9.77 3.83 3.22
N PHE A 24 -9.27 5.01 2.83
CA PHE A 24 -9.64 6.27 3.48
C PHE A 24 -11.12 6.62 3.28
N LEU A 25 -11.63 6.46 2.06
CA LEU A 25 -13.04 6.68 1.75
C LEU A 25 -13.94 5.68 2.50
N GLU A 26 -13.52 4.42 2.60
CA GLU A 26 -14.21 3.42 3.40
C GLU A 26 -14.20 3.78 4.89
N GLN A 27 -13.04 4.10 5.47
CA GLN A 27 -12.91 4.36 6.91
C GLN A 27 -13.64 5.61 7.38
N PHE A 28 -13.58 6.72 6.62
CA PHE A 28 -14.10 8.01 7.07
C PHE A 28 -15.47 8.34 6.52
N PHE A 29 -15.79 7.88 5.32
CA PHE A 29 -17.06 8.20 4.67
C PHE A 29 -18.01 7.01 4.62
N ASN A 30 -17.55 5.79 4.96
CA ASN A 30 -18.30 4.54 4.75
C ASN A 30 -18.74 4.37 3.28
N ILE A 31 -18.00 4.99 2.36
CA ILE A 31 -18.22 4.99 0.92
C ILE A 31 -17.03 4.22 0.34
N GLY A 32 -17.20 2.92 0.18
CA GLY A 32 -16.13 2.03 -0.30
C GLY A 32 -16.47 0.56 -0.05
N ILE A 33 -15.72 -0.33 -0.68
CA ILE A 33 -15.79 -1.77 -0.44
C ILE A 33 -14.49 -2.16 0.26
N LYS A 34 -14.53 -2.96 1.33
CA LYS A 34 -13.32 -3.53 1.94
C LYS A 34 -12.57 -4.41 0.92
N GLN A 35 -11.60 -3.82 0.22
CA GLN A 35 -10.76 -4.52 -0.74
C GLN A 35 -9.58 -5.21 -0.07
N ASN A 36 -9.86 -6.04 0.95
CA ASN A 36 -8.83 -6.78 1.69
C ASN A 36 -7.99 -7.67 0.76
N SER A 37 -8.61 -8.29 -0.25
CA SER A 37 -7.90 -9.14 -1.21
C SER A 37 -6.87 -8.36 -2.03
N LEU A 38 -7.22 -7.16 -2.51
CA LEU A 38 -6.31 -6.32 -3.31
C LEU A 38 -5.16 -5.77 -2.46
N THR A 39 -5.44 -5.39 -1.21
CA THR A 39 -4.40 -4.98 -0.25
C THR A 39 -3.41 -6.12 -0.01
N LEU A 40 -3.89 -7.36 0.13
CA LEU A 40 -3.06 -8.55 0.34
C LEU A 40 -2.19 -8.85 -0.89
N ILE A 41 -2.78 -8.79 -2.09
CA ILE A 41 -2.05 -8.94 -3.36
C ILE A 41 -0.97 -7.86 -3.50
N TYR A 42 -1.29 -6.62 -3.13
CA TYR A 42 -0.32 -5.52 -3.14
C TYR A 42 0.85 -5.79 -2.21
N CYS A 43 0.59 -6.21 -0.96
CA CYS A 43 1.62 -6.55 0.01
C CYS A 43 2.52 -7.69 -0.48
N ILE A 44 1.95 -8.78 -1.00
CA ILE A 44 2.71 -9.90 -1.58
C ILE A 44 3.59 -9.40 -2.74
N SER A 45 3.01 -8.62 -3.66
CA SER A 45 3.74 -8.05 -4.80
C SER A 45 4.87 -7.13 -4.36
N PHE A 46 4.66 -6.33 -3.31
CA PHE A 46 5.68 -5.46 -2.74
C PHE A 46 6.85 -6.27 -2.16
N VAL A 47 6.59 -7.34 -1.40
CA VAL A 47 7.64 -8.21 -0.85
C VAL A 47 8.44 -8.89 -1.97
N LEU A 48 7.76 -9.43 -3.00
CA LEU A 48 8.44 -10.03 -4.16
C LEU A 48 9.30 -9.02 -4.91
N LEU A 49 8.78 -7.82 -5.17
CA LEU A 49 9.53 -6.81 -5.91
C LEU A 49 10.67 -6.20 -5.09
N THR A 50 10.55 -6.06 -3.77
CA THR A 50 11.63 -5.57 -2.91
C THR A 50 12.77 -6.57 -2.74
N THR A 51 12.48 -7.87 -2.78
CA THR A 51 13.52 -8.92 -2.78
C THR A 51 14.30 -8.95 -4.10
N GLN A 52 13.64 -8.71 -5.23
CA GLN A 52 14.31 -8.60 -6.54
C GLN A 52 15.02 -7.25 -6.75
N PHE A 53 14.41 -6.14 -6.32
CA PHE A 53 14.89 -4.78 -6.55
C PHE A 53 15.10 -4.05 -5.24
N LYS A 54 16.30 -4.21 -4.65
CA LYS A 54 16.67 -3.54 -3.38
C LYS A 54 16.55 -2.00 -3.44
N GLY A 55 16.59 -1.41 -4.65
CA GLY A 55 16.36 0.02 -4.86
C GLY A 55 14.94 0.51 -4.55
N MET A 56 13.94 -0.38 -4.52
CA MET A 56 12.55 0.00 -4.21
C MET A 56 12.37 0.51 -2.79
N ILE A 57 13.03 -0.12 -1.81
CA ILE A 57 12.95 0.28 -0.39
C ILE A 57 13.53 1.69 -0.19
N LYS A 58 14.51 2.10 -1.01
CA LYS A 58 15.07 3.45 -0.95
C LYS A 58 14.17 4.50 -1.60
N ASN A 59 13.15 4.09 -2.36
CA ASN A 59 12.30 5.02 -3.09
C ASN A 59 11.12 5.49 -2.21
N LYS A 60 11.13 6.78 -1.88
CA LYS A 60 10.09 7.44 -1.10
C LYS A 60 8.69 7.28 -1.71
N LEU A 61 8.58 7.20 -3.03
CA LEU A 61 7.30 7.02 -3.74
C LEU A 61 6.57 5.72 -3.37
N VAL A 62 7.30 4.68 -2.95
CA VAL A 62 6.69 3.40 -2.55
C VAL A 62 6.59 3.30 -1.03
N MET A 63 7.61 3.77 -0.32
CA MET A 63 7.64 3.69 1.14
C MET A 63 6.59 4.59 1.80
N ILE A 64 6.35 5.80 1.29
CA ILE A 64 5.34 6.72 1.86
C ILE A 64 3.94 6.06 1.83
N PRO A 65 3.44 5.56 0.69
CA PRO A 65 2.18 4.84 0.66
C PRO A 65 2.14 3.66 1.64
N LEU A 66 3.21 2.88 1.71
CA LEU A 66 3.28 1.73 2.59
C LEU A 66 3.12 2.12 4.07
N TYR A 67 3.79 3.18 4.51
CA TYR A 67 3.66 3.66 5.89
C TYR A 67 2.26 4.17 6.20
N ILE A 68 1.61 4.88 5.26
CA ILE A 68 0.25 5.36 5.45
C ILE A 68 -0.72 4.18 5.59
N MET A 69 -0.59 3.14 4.75
CA MET A 69 -1.41 1.91 4.88
C MET A 69 -1.24 1.22 6.23
N ILE A 70 -0.01 1.17 6.77
CA ILE A 70 0.25 0.59 8.10
C ILE A 70 -0.47 1.41 9.18
N ILE A 71 -0.39 2.74 9.11
CA ILE A 71 -1.09 3.62 10.06
C ILE A 71 -2.61 3.46 9.96
N GLN A 72 -3.17 3.43 8.74
CA GLN A 72 -4.60 3.20 8.52
C GLN A 72 -5.06 1.84 9.07
N THR A 73 -4.25 0.79 8.89
CA THR A 73 -4.54 -0.55 9.42
C THR A 73 -4.49 -0.53 10.95
N GLY A 74 -3.49 0.12 11.54
CA GLY A 74 -3.40 0.30 12.99
C GLY A 74 -4.59 1.05 13.57
N TYR A 75 -5.01 2.14 12.91
CA TYR A 75 -6.21 2.88 13.27
C TYR A 75 -7.46 1.99 13.23
N SER A 76 -7.65 1.23 12.15
CA SER A 76 -8.76 0.27 11.98
C SER A 76 -8.83 -0.78 13.10
N LEU A 77 -7.67 -1.31 13.50
CA LEU A 77 -7.57 -2.29 14.57
C LEU A 77 -7.93 -1.67 15.92
N ILE A 78 -7.44 -0.46 16.21
CA ILE A 78 -7.75 0.24 17.45
C ILE A 78 -9.24 0.55 17.53
N THR A 79 -9.84 1.09 16.46
CA THR A 79 -11.27 1.43 16.45
C THR A 79 -12.18 0.20 16.49
N THR A 80 -11.72 -0.97 16.03
CA THR A 80 -12.54 -2.20 16.03
C THR A 80 -12.44 -2.98 17.34
N TYR A 81 -11.27 -3.03 17.97
CA TYR A 81 -11.00 -3.93 19.10
C TYR A 81 -10.78 -3.22 20.44
N VAL A 82 -10.46 -1.93 20.45
CA VAL A 82 -10.12 -1.17 21.67
C VAL A 82 -11.23 -0.19 22.04
N LEU A 83 -11.81 0.49 21.04
CA LEU A 83 -12.92 1.41 21.22
C LEU A 83 -14.27 0.67 21.12
#